data_AF-A0A937VPV6-F1
#
_entry.id   AF-A0A937VPV6-F1
#
_cell.length_a   1.000
_cell.length_b   1.000
_cell.length_c   1.000
_cell.angle_alpha   90.00
_cell.angle_beta   90.00
_cell.angle_gamma   90.00
#
_symmetry.space_group_name_H-M   'P 1'
#
loop_
_entity.id
_entity.type
_entity.pdbx_description
1 polymer ?
#
loop_
_entity_poly.entity_id
_entity_poly.type
_entity_poly.pdbx_seq_one_letter_code
_entity_poly.pdbx_strand_id
1 'polypeptide(L)' 'MNEPLTLILFVFAIIAGIAALTVRDLLVASFVLMAYSFVMALIYAEMGAVDVAFTEA' A
#
# COMPACT_ATOMS: atom_id res chain seq x y z
N MET A 1 3.15 17.38 0.63
CA MET A 1 3.14 16.68 -0.67
C MET A 1 4.57 16.56 -1.15
N ASN A 2 5.24 15.50 -0.73
CA ASN A 2 6.58 15.21 -1.23
C ASN A 2 6.45 14.47 -2.56
N GLU A 3 6.43 15.20 -3.69
CA GLU A 3 6.28 14.64 -5.05
C GLU A 3 7.10 13.36 -5.31
N PRO A 4 8.40 13.26 -4.97
CA PRO A 4 9.15 12.03 -5.22
C PRO A 4 8.73 10.85 -4.30
N LEU A 5 8.34 11.13 -3.06
CA LEU A 5 7.91 10.10 -2.12
C LEU A 5 6.57 9.50 -2.54
N THR A 6 5.61 10.34 -2.91
CA THR A 6 4.30 9.91 -3.42
C THR A 6 4.46 8.99 -4.62
N LEU A 7 5.33 9.34 -5.57
CA LEU A 7 5.59 8.51 -6.75
C LEU A 7 6.17 7.14 -6.38
N ILE A 8 7.12 7.08 -5.44
CA ILE A 8 7.70 5.82 -4.96
C ILE A 8 6.63 4.95 -4.28
N LEU A 9 5.77 5.53 -3.44
CA LEU A 9 4.70 4.81 -2.76
C LEU A 9 3.68 4.24 -3.74
N PHE A 10 3.28 5.00 -4.77
CA PHE A 10 2.39 4.49 -5.81
C PHE A 10 3.01 3.34 -6.61
N VAL A 11 4.29 3.43 -6.98
CA VAL A 11 4.99 2.33 -7.65
C VAL A 11 5.01 1.09 -6.76
N PHE A 12 5.28 1.25 -5.46
CA PHE A 12 5.30 0.16 -4.50
C PHE A 12 3.92 -0.49 -4.33
N ALA A 13 2.85 0.32 -4.28
CA ALA A 13 1.47 -0.16 -4.22
C ALA A 13 1.09 -0.98 -5.46
N ILE A 14 1.47 -0.53 -6.66
CA ILE A 14 1.24 -1.27 -7.91
C ILE A 14 1.96 -2.62 -7.87
N ILE A 15 3.23 -2.65 -7.47
CA ILE A 15 4.02 -3.88 -7.37
C ILE A 15 3.40 -4.85 -6.35
N ALA A 16 3.02 -4.35 -5.17
CA ALA A 16 2.39 -5.17 -4.14
C ALA A 16 1.02 -5.71 -4.59
N GLY A 17 0.23 -4.92 -5.31
CA GLY A 17 -1.05 -5.36 -5.88
C GLY A 17 -0.87 -6.46 -6.93
N ILE A 18 0.08 -6.30 -7.85
CA ILE A 18 0.41 -7.34 -8.84
C ILE A 18 0.92 -8.61 -8.13
N ALA A 19 1.77 -8.46 -7.11
CA ALA A 19 2.26 -9.58 -6.33
C ALA A 19 1.10 -10.34 -5.63
N ALA A 20 0.17 -9.62 -4.97
CA ALA A 20 -0.98 -10.22 -4.30
C ALA A 20 -1.88 -11.03 -5.25
N LEU A 21 -2.01 -10.61 -6.51
CA LEU A 21 -2.80 -11.31 -7.53
C LEU A 21 -2.06 -12.50 -8.17
N THR A 22 -0.73 -12.51 -8.15
CA THR A 22 0.09 -13.52 -8.84
C THR A 22 0.53 -14.66 -7.92
N VAL A 23 0.60 -14.42 -6.61
CA VAL A 23 0.94 -15.45 -5.62
C VAL A 23 -0.17 -16.50 -5.52
N ARG A 24 0.22 -17.78 -5.61
CA ARG A 24 -0.69 -18.93 -5.51
C ARG A 24 -0.95 -19.40 -4.08
N ASP A 25 -0.01 -19.13 -3.18
CA ASP A 25 -0.13 -19.46 -1.77
C ASP A 25 -0.98 -18.40 -1.06
N LEU A 26 -2.13 -18.81 -0.50
CA LEU A 26 -3.08 -17.89 0.13
C LEU A 26 -2.52 -17.21 1.38
N LEU A 27 -1.61 -17.86 2.11
CA LEU A 27 -0.96 -17.26 3.27
C LEU A 27 0.03 -16.18 2.82
N VAL A 28 0.84 -16.46 1.81
CA VAL A 28 1.74 -15.45 1.26
C VAL A 28 0.95 -14.29 0.62
N ALA A 29 -0.13 -14.60 -0.10
CA ALA A 29 -0.99 -13.58 -0.69
C ALA A 29 -1.61 -12.66 0.37
N SER A 30 -2.02 -13.18 1.53
CA SER A 30 -2.56 -12.35 2.62
C SER A 30 -1.51 -11.45 3.26
N PHE A 31 -0.26 -11.92 3.43
CA PHE A 31 0.85 -11.07 3.88
C PHE A 31 1.18 -9.96 2.87
N VAL A 32 1.16 -10.27 1.58
CA VAL A 32 1.39 -9.26 0.53
C VAL A 32 0.24 -8.24 0.49
N LEU A 33 -1.00 -8.68 0.70
CA LEU A 33 -2.16 -7.79 0.81
C LEU A 33 -2.06 -6.86 2.02
N MET A 34 -1.56 -7.36 3.16
CA MET A 34 -1.30 -6.55 4.36
C MET A 34 -0.24 -5.48 4.09
N ALA A 35 0.84 -5.83 3.38
CA ALA A 35 1.85 -4.86 2.96
C ALA A 35 1.28 -3.81 1.99
N TYR A 36 0.40 -4.21 1.07
CA TYR A 36 -0.33 -3.28 0.19
C TYR A 36 -1.19 -2.29 0.99
N SER A 37 -1.99 -2.79 1.94
CA SER A 37 -2.85 -1.97 2.82
C SER A 37 -2.03 -0.92 3.57
N PHE A 38 -0.89 -1.34 4.13
CA PHE A 38 0.00 -0.42 4.84
C PHE A 38 0.58 0.67 3.94
N VAL A 39 0.95 0.34 2.69
CA VAL A 39 1.44 1.33 1.71
C VAL A 39 0.33 2.32 1.35
N MET A 40 -0.91 1.87 1.22
CA MET A 40 -2.07 2.76 1.01
C MET A 40 -2.27 3.71 2.19
N ALA A 41 -2.16 3.23 3.43
CA ALA A 41 -2.23 4.07 4.62
C ALA A 41 -1.15 5.17 4.61
N LEU A 42 0.08 4.87 4.18
CA LEU A 42 1.15 5.86 4.02
C LEU A 42 0.83 6.91 2.94
N ILE A 43 0.19 6.52 1.84
CA ILE A 43 -0.24 7.46 0.79
C ILE A 43 -1.30 8.42 1.36
N TYR A 44 -2.30 7.93 2.09
CA TYR A 44 -3.31 8.78 2.73
C TYR A 44 -2.70 9.74 3.77
N ALA A 45 -1.70 9.27 4.53
CA ALA A 45 -0.96 10.11 5.46
C ALA A 45 -0.20 11.23 4.74
N GLU A 46 0.46 10.95 3.60
CA GLU A 46 1.13 11.98 2.77
C GLU A 46 0.14 12.98 2.14
N MET A 47 -1.09 12.54 1.86
CA MET A 47 -2.18 13.41 1.40
C MET A 47 -2.76 14.30 2.51
N GLY A 48 -2.33 14.12 3.77
CA GLY A 48 -2.85 14.85 4.92
C GLY A 48 -4.19 14.30 5.45
N ALA A 49 -4.65 13.16 4.96
CA ALA A 49 -5.88 12.48 5.38
C ALA A 49 -5.55 11.44 6.48
N VAL A 50 -5.23 11.94 7.66
CA VAL A 50 -4.77 11.11 8.80
C VAL A 50 -5.86 10.18 9.32
N ASP A 51 -7.12 10.61 9.27
CA ASP A 51 -8.28 9.79 9.62
C ASP A 51 -8.41 8.55 8.74
N VAL A 52 -8.33 8.73 7.42
CA VAL A 52 -8.39 7.64 6.44
C VAL A 52 -7.18 6.72 6.57
N ALA A 53 -5.99 7.29 6.79
CA ALA A 53 -4.76 6.52 6.97
C ALA A 53 -4.84 5.55 8.16
N PHE A 54 -5.39 5.99 9.30
CA PHE A 54 -5.55 5.12 10.47
C PHE A 54 -6.65 4.06 10.31
N THR A 55 -7.67 4.32 9.50
CA THR A 55 -8.70 3.29 9.22
C THR A 55 -8.24 2.23 8.22
N GLU A 56 -7.22 2.53 7.42
CA GLU A 56 -6.66 1.63 6.40
C GLU A 56 -5.53 0.74 6.96
N ALA A 57 -4.83 1.20 8.02
CA ALA A 57 -3.70 0.52 8.66
C ALA A 57 -4.14 -0.67 9.52
#